data_AF-A0A945AL74-F1
#
_entry.id   AF-A0A945AL74-F1
#
_cell.length_a   1.000
_cell.length_b   1.000
_cell.length_c   1.000
_cell.angle_alpha   90.00
_cell.angle_beta   90.00
_cell.angle_gamma   90.00
#
_symmetry.space_group_name_H-M   'P 1'
#
loop_
_entity.id
_entity.type
_entity.pdbx_description
1 polymer ?
#
loop_
_entity_poly.entity_id
_entity_poly.type
_entity_poly.pdbx_seq_one_letter_code
_entity_poly.pdbx_strand_id
1 'polypeptide(L)' 'MVRFIIDSTINTLEKVNGDTNIDMNDIALITIRATAPLFIDAYSKNRLTGSLVLIDEASNETLGAAVIIDFTP' A
#
# COMPACT_ATOMS: atom_id res chain seq x y z
N MET A 1 -9.78 -2.57 -3.75
CA MET A 1 -9.37 -1.15 -3.70
C MET A 1 -8.56 -0.92 -2.42
N VAL A 2 -7.21 -0.97 -2.48
CA VAL A 2 -6.37 -1.08 -1.27
C VAL A 2 -5.76 0.26 -0.87
N ARG A 3 -6.21 0.92 0.21
CA ARG A 3 -5.66 2.22 0.63
C ARG A 3 -4.46 2.04 1.57
N PHE A 4 -3.34 2.70 1.27
CA PHE A 4 -2.16 2.70 2.13
C PHE A 4 -2.12 4.00 2.95
N ILE A 5 -1.58 3.93 4.17
CA ILE A 5 -1.25 5.09 4.99
C ILE A 5 0.25 4.96 5.29
N ILE A 6 1.05 5.88 4.77
CA ILE A 6 2.47 6.04 5.11
C ILE A 6 2.54 7.31 5.98
N ASP A 7 2.92 7.20 7.24
CA ASP A 7 2.94 8.36 8.14
C ASP A 7 4.23 9.17 7.96
N SER A 8 4.14 10.39 7.44
CA SER A 8 4.84 11.53 8.02
C SER A 8 4.14 12.87 7.67
N THR A 9 3.58 13.50 8.70
CA THR A 9 3.32 14.95 8.89
C THR A 9 3.06 15.86 7.66
N ILE A 10 1.80 16.31 7.56
CA ILE A 10 1.28 17.58 6.99
C ILE A 10 1.89 18.02 5.63
N ASN A 11 1.14 17.78 4.56
CA ASN A 11 0.59 18.84 3.70
C ASN A 11 -0.44 18.27 2.71
N THR A 12 -1.59 18.95 2.63
CA THR A 12 -2.57 18.94 1.52
C THR A 12 -2.75 17.64 0.71
N LEU A 13 -3.80 16.90 1.06
CA LEU A 13 -4.37 15.78 0.29
C LEU A 13 -4.98 16.27 -1.05
N GLU A 14 -4.18 16.79 -1.97
CA GLU A 14 -4.63 17.01 -3.35
C GLU A 14 -4.53 15.69 -4.13
N LYS A 15 -5.66 15.24 -4.68
CA LYS A 15 -5.68 14.16 -5.68
C LYS A 15 -5.01 14.68 -6.95
N VAL A 16 -3.71 14.41 -7.11
CA VAL A 16 -2.98 14.69 -8.34
C VAL A 16 -3.52 13.77 -9.42
N ASN A 17 -4.33 14.32 -10.34
CA ASN A 17 -4.82 13.60 -11.50
C ASN A 17 -3.74 13.69 -12.60
N GLY A 18 -3.01 12.59 -12.83
CA GLY A 18 -2.11 12.47 -13.98
C GLY A 18 -0.66 12.13 -13.66
N ASP A 19 -0.25 12.18 -12.39
CA ASP A 19 1.06 11.70 -11.98
C ASP A 19 0.95 10.25 -11.48
N THR A 20 1.71 9.35 -12.10
CA THR A 20 1.75 7.92 -11.77
C THR A 20 2.95 7.56 -10.90
N ASN A 21 3.84 8.52 -10.65
CA ASN A 21 4.96 8.33 -9.74
C ASN A 21 4.51 8.59 -8.31
N ILE A 22 5.01 7.75 -7.41
CA ILE A 22 4.85 7.87 -5.96
C ILE A 22 6.26 8.03 -5.44
N ASP A 23 6.58 9.20 -4.88
CA ASP A 23 7.91 9.47 -4.36
C ASP A 23 8.07 8.95 -2.93
N MET A 24 9.31 8.95 -2.44
CA MET A 24 9.61 8.55 -1.08
C MET A 24 8.87 9.44 -0.08
N ASN A 25 8.15 8.81 0.85
CA ASN A 25 7.26 9.43 1.85
C ASN A 25 5.88 9.87 1.37
N ASP A 26 5.50 9.57 0.12
CA ASP A 26 4.13 9.83 -0.34
C ASP A 26 3.12 8.79 0.15
N ILE A 27 1.88 9.23 0.34
CA ILE A 27 0.74 8.35 0.64
C ILE A 27 -0.10 8.16 -0.61
N ALA A 28 -0.21 6.92 -1.06
CA ALA A 28 -1.00 6.58 -2.24
C ALA A 28 -1.99 5.44 -1.98
N LEU A 29 -3.06 5.44 -2.76
CA LEU A 29 -4.02 4.33 -2.85
C LEU A 29 -3.75 3.62 -4.17
N ILE A 30 -3.21 2.40 -4.10
CA ILE A 30 -2.88 1.59 -5.28
C ILE A 30 -3.66 0.27 -5.28
N THR A 31 -3.75 -0.35 -6.45
CA THR A 31 -4.30 -1.70 -6.59
C THR A 31 -3.19 -2.62 -7.06
N ILE A 32 -2.95 -3.68 -6.30
CA ILE A 32 -1.87 -4.63 -6.57
C ILE A 32 -2.51 -5.95 -7.03
N ARG A 33 -1.92 -6.56 -8.06
CA ARG A 33 -2.28 -7.90 -8.50
C ARG A 33 -1.23 -8.88 -8.02
N ALA A 34 -1.64 -9.86 -7.23
CA ALA A 34 -0.78 -10.96 -6.85
C ALA A 34 -0.67 -11.98 -8.00
N THR A 35 0.50 -12.60 -8.14
CA THR A 35 0.75 -13.67 -9.12
C THR A 35 0.06 -14.98 -8.75
N ALA A 36 -0.28 -15.16 -7.48
CA ALA A 36 -1.03 -16.29 -6.95
C ALA A 36 -2.07 -15.81 -5.93
N PRO A 37 -3.12 -16.60 -5.64
CA PRO A 37 -4.07 -16.30 -4.58
C PRO A 37 -3.38 -16.18 -3.22
N LEU A 38 -3.70 -15.12 -2.47
CA LEU A 38 -3.18 -14.88 -1.13
C LEU A 38 -4.33 -14.91 -0.13
N PHE A 39 -4.09 -15.53 1.04
CA PHE A 39 -5.01 -15.45 2.17
C PHE A 39 -4.78 -14.13 2.90
N ILE A 40 -5.62 -13.15 2.59
CA ILE A 40 -5.53 -11.80 3.14
C ILE A 40 -6.86 -11.37 3.75
N ASP A 41 -6.78 -10.54 4.79
CA ASP A 41 -7.94 -9.88 5.39
C ASP A 41 -7.78 -8.37 5.28
N ALA A 42 -8.90 -7.64 5.33
CA ALA A 42 -8.82 -6.20 5.55
C ALA A 42 -8.18 -5.94 6.93
N TYR A 43 -7.27 -4.97 6.99
CA TYR A 43 -6.55 -4.55 8.19
C TYR A 43 -7.48 -4.21 9.36
N SER A 44 -8.65 -3.65 9.06
CA SER A 44 -9.69 -3.34 10.04
C SER A 44 -10.27 -4.58 10.72
N LYS A 45 -10.26 -5.74 10.05
CA LYS A 45 -10.73 -7.02 10.59
C LYS A 45 -9.60 -7.78 11.29
N ASN A 46 -8.43 -7.87 10.65
CA ASN A 46 -7.27 -8.55 11.19
C ASN A 46 -6.00 -7.78 10.83
N ARG A 47 -5.33 -7.24 11.86
CA ARG A 47 -4.10 -6.45 11.69
C ARG A 47 -2.91 -7.30 11.29
N LEU A 48 -2.91 -8.59 11.62
CA LEU A 48 -1.82 -9.53 11.32
C LEU A 48 -1.79 -9.91 9.84
N THR A 49 -2.93 -10.30 9.28
CA THR A 49 -3.07 -10.72 7.87
C THR A 49 -3.44 -9.58 6.93
N GLY A 50 -3.74 -8.39 7.48
CA GLY A 50 -4.04 -7.19 6.72
C GLY A 50 -2.91 -6.16 6.66
N SER A 51 -1.74 -6.45 7.22
CA SER A 51 -0.53 -5.62 7.06
C SER A 51 0.45 -6.27 6.08
N LEU A 52 1.10 -5.48 5.24
CA LEU A 52 2.17 -5.93 4.34
C LEU A 52 3.38 -5.00 4.42
N VAL A 53 4.50 -5.48 3.92
CA VAL A 53 5.72 -4.69 3.68
C VAL A 53 6.08 -4.85 2.21
N LEU A 54 6.43 -3.76 1.56
CA LEU A 54 6.92 -3.74 0.17
C LEU A 54 8.43 -3.82 0.21
N ILE A 55 8.98 -4.82 -0.48
CA ILE A 55 10.42 -5.06 -0.59
C ILE A 55 10.78 -5.02 -2.07
N ASP A 56 11.83 -4.28 -2.41
CA ASP A 56 12.39 -4.32 -3.76
C ASP A 56 13.18 -5.61 -3.97
N GLU A 57 12.86 -6.37 -5.02
CA GLU A 57 13.49 -7.67 -5.30
C GLU A 57 14.95 -7.53 -5.74
N ALA A 58 15.32 -6.40 -6.36
CA ALA A 58 16.68 -6.19 -6.86
C ALA A 58 17.67 -5.81 -5.74
N SER A 59 17.27 -4.89 -4.84
CA SER A 59 18.13 -4.38 -3.76
C SER A 59 17.88 -5.03 -2.39
N ASN A 60 16.77 -5.74 -2.20
CA ASN A 60 16.25 -6.22 -0.90
C ASN A 60 15.95 -5.09 0.10
N GLU A 61 15.82 -3.84 -0.36
CA GLU A 61 15.45 -2.73 0.49
C GLU A 61 13.95 -2.73 0.77
N THR A 62 13.59 -2.28 1.97
CA THR A 62 12.19 -2.05 2.34
C THR A 62 11.73 -0.72 1.74
N LEU A 63 10.84 -0.77 0.76
CA LEU A 63 10.28 0.41 0.11
C LEU A 63 9.20 1.08 0.96
N GLY A 64 8.48 0.31 1.78
CA GLY A 64 7.45 0.88 2.64
C GLY A 64 6.55 -0.15 3.32
N ALA A 65 5.69 0.35 4.20
CA ALA A 65 4.67 -0.43 4.88
C ALA A 65 3.29 -0.21 4.24
N ALA A 66 2.44 -1.22 4.36
CA ALA A 66 1.20 -1.29 3.64
C ALA A 66 0.08 -1.92 4.48
N VAL A 67 -1.18 -1.52 4.23
CA VAL A 67 -2.36 -2.11 4.88
C VAL A 67 -3.44 -2.43 3.84
N ILE A 68 -4.19 -3.49 4.09
CA ILE A 68 -5.26 -3.96 3.21
C ILE A 68 -6.56 -3.29 3.59
N ILE A 69 -7.23 -2.63 2.65
CA ILE A 69 -8.54 -2.01 2.91
C ILE A 69 -9.65 -2.77 2.23
N ASP A 70 -9.44 -3.18 0.99
CA ASP A 70 -10.43 -3.94 0.24
C ASP A 70 -9.74 -4.77 -0.85
N PHE A 71 -10.20 -6.00 -1.03
CA PHE A 71 -9.70 -6.95 -2.02
C PHE A 71 -10.87 -7.54 -2.79
N THR A 72 -10.65 -7.78 -4.07
CA THR A 72 -11.61 -8.43 -4.94
C THR A 72 -11.07 -9.81 -5.28
N PRO A 73 -11.86 -10.89 -5.11
CA PRO A 73 -11.46 -12.24 -5.50
C PRO A 73 -11.11 -12.37 -6.98
#